data_AF-A0A813LVV2-F1
#
_entry.id   AF-A0A813LVV2-F1
#
_cell.length_a   1.000
_cell.length_b   1.000
_cell.length_c   1.000
_cell.angle_alpha   90.00
_cell.angle_beta   90.00
_cell.angle_gamma   90.00
#
_symmetry.space_group_name_H-M   'P 1'
#
loop_
_entity.id
_entity.type
_entity.pdbx_description
1 polymer ?
#
loop_
_entity_poly.entity_id
_entity_poly.type
_entity_poly.pdbx_seq_one_letter_code
_entity_poly.pdbx_strand_id
1 'polypeptide(L)'
;TEAKKSLYTFWMDTSDGQMVLLSIVEEPCMNPAFARFHPTENTLYTCTESIAEEGAIDSWKVDPKSGRLSKLGSCKAGGTSTCYITLDKACRNMLVVNYWNGTIGVFGIDKASGSVSAMRSMFDPNNGKPMKAQAKKHVNHSNNDSGSQKERQSDPHSHAVVLDPFFGCIAYVPDLGMDLIRQFRYDSE
;
A
#
# COMPACT_ATOMS: atom_id res chain seq x y z
N THR A 1 0.10 22.44 -5.96
CA THR A 1 1.56 22.47 -6.10
C THR A 1 2.11 21.15 -5.65
N GLU A 2 3.05 20.57 -6.38
CA GLU A 2 3.70 19.33 -5.94
C GLU A 2 4.41 19.52 -4.60
N ALA A 3 4.36 18.51 -3.74
CA ALA A 3 5.03 18.54 -2.46
C ALA A 3 6.55 18.50 -2.65
N LYS A 4 7.29 19.31 -1.88
CA LYS A 4 8.77 19.31 -1.93
C LYS A 4 9.40 18.19 -1.09
N LYS A 5 8.62 17.64 -0.15
CA LYS A 5 8.99 16.55 0.76
C LYS A 5 7.82 15.58 0.84
N SER A 6 8.12 14.30 1.02
CA SER A 6 7.14 13.23 0.83
C SER A 6 6.55 12.68 2.12
N LEU A 7 7.30 12.73 3.22
CA LEU A 7 6.90 12.16 4.51
C LEU A 7 7.18 13.16 5.64
N TYR A 8 6.18 13.32 6.50
CA TYR A 8 6.18 14.21 7.65
C TYR A 8 5.69 13.42 8.85
N THR A 9 6.31 13.61 10.02
CA THR A 9 5.82 13.02 11.27
C THR A 9 5.41 14.12 12.24
N PHE A 10 4.32 13.86 12.95
CA PHE A 10 3.72 14.79 13.89
C PHE A 10 3.49 14.07 15.22
N TRP A 11 3.64 14.80 16.32
CA TRP A 11 3.04 14.43 17.59
C TRP A 11 1.62 14.98 17.59
N MET A 12 0.66 14.18 18.04
CA MET A 12 -0.74 14.59 18.17
C MET A 12 -1.15 14.54 19.64
N ASP A 13 -1.60 15.67 20.18
CA ASP A 13 -2.27 15.70 21.48
C ASP A 13 -3.65 15.06 21.32
N THR A 14 -3.89 13.96 22.01
CA THR A 14 -5.16 13.23 21.90
C THR A 14 -6.30 13.88 22.68
N SER A 15 -6.02 14.87 23.54
CA SER A 15 -7.04 15.58 24.32
C SER A 15 -7.74 16.68 23.52
N ASP A 16 -7.03 17.32 22.58
CA ASP A 16 -7.56 18.44 21.79
C ASP A 16 -7.29 18.34 20.28
N GLY A 17 -6.54 17.33 19.83
CA GLY A 17 -6.22 17.09 18.42
C GLY A 17 -5.12 17.99 17.84
N GLN A 18 -4.44 18.80 18.65
CA GLN A 18 -3.33 19.62 18.17
C GLN A 18 -2.19 18.74 17.64
N MET A 19 -1.58 19.15 16.54
CA MET A 19 -0.45 18.46 15.93
C MET A 19 0.80 19.34 15.90
N VAL A 20 1.93 18.80 16.38
CA VAL A 20 3.24 19.45 16.34
C VAL A 20 4.14 18.70 15.38
N LEU A 21 4.68 19.39 14.38
CA LEU A 21 5.65 18.80 13.45
C LEU A 21 6.89 18.36 14.20
N LEU A 22 7.25 17.08 14.07
CA LEU A 22 8.43 16.49 14.71
C LEU A 22 9.60 16.35 13.74
N SER A 23 9.34 15.76 12.57
CA SER A 23 10.38 15.52 11.58
C SER A 23 9.85 15.54 10.15
N ILE A 24 10.77 15.78 9.22
CA ILE A 24 10.55 15.71 7.78
C ILE A 24 11.60 14.72 7.26
N VAL A 25 11.18 13.75 6.43
CA VAL A 25 12.13 12.84 5.78
C VAL A 25 12.82 13.57 4.64
N GLU A 26 14.15 13.57 4.67
CA GLU A 26 14.98 14.22 3.66
C GLU A 26 15.27 13.29 2.49
N GLU A 27 15.35 11.98 2.75
CA GLU A 27 15.52 10.95 1.73
C GLU A 27 14.33 10.94 0.75
N PRO A 28 14.58 10.89 -0.57
CA PRO A 28 13.52 10.80 -1.56
C PRO A 28 12.66 9.53 -1.36
N CYS A 29 11.35 9.74 -1.28
CA CYS A 29 10.34 8.69 -1.40
C CYS A 29 9.34 9.15 -2.47
N MET A 30 9.25 8.41 -3.59
CA MET A 30 8.39 8.79 -4.69
C MET A 30 6.93 8.51 -4.32
N ASN A 31 6.09 9.55 -4.30
CA ASN A 31 4.64 9.45 -4.10
C ASN A 31 4.20 8.38 -3.08
N PRO A 32 4.61 8.49 -1.80
CA PRO A 32 4.12 7.56 -0.78
C PRO A 32 2.61 7.70 -0.64
N ALA A 33 1.86 6.69 -1.06
CA ALA A 33 0.40 6.76 -1.14
C ALA A 33 -0.28 6.17 0.09
N PHE A 34 0.35 5.19 0.74
CA PHE A 34 -0.18 4.54 1.93
C PHE A 34 0.94 4.20 2.90
N ALA A 35 0.61 4.21 4.19
CA ALA A 35 1.53 3.85 5.25
C ALA A 35 0.88 2.92 6.27
N ARG A 36 1.65 1.98 6.83
CA ARG A 36 1.21 1.09 7.90
C ARG A 36 2.32 0.91 8.93
N PHE A 37 1.98 1.19 10.19
CA PHE A 37 2.89 0.96 11.31
C PHE A 37 2.82 -0.50 11.77
N HIS A 38 3.96 -1.08 12.13
CA HIS A 38 4.01 -2.41 12.73
C HIS A 38 3.38 -2.36 14.14
N PRO A 39 2.49 -3.30 14.52
CA PRO A 39 1.71 -3.17 15.76
C PRO A 39 2.54 -3.25 17.05
N THR A 40 3.74 -3.83 17.01
CA THR A 40 4.59 -4.03 18.20
C THR A 40 6.03 -3.56 18.04
N GLU A 41 6.44 -3.15 16.83
CA GLU A 41 7.82 -2.76 16.53
C GLU A 41 7.81 -1.31 16.06
N ASN A 42 8.89 -0.57 16.28
CA ASN A 42 9.02 0.81 15.81
C ASN A 42 9.41 0.86 14.32
N THR A 43 8.59 0.24 13.48
CA THR A 43 8.80 0.14 12.03
C THR A 43 7.56 0.64 11.30
N LEU A 44 7.77 1.57 10.37
CA LEU A 44 6.75 2.06 9.45
C LEU A 44 7.02 1.48 8.06
N TYR A 45 5.96 1.02 7.40
CA TYR A 45 5.99 0.60 6.00
C TYR A 45 5.24 1.62 5.16
N THR A 46 5.79 1.99 4.00
CA THR A 46 5.12 2.85 3.02
C THR A 46 5.15 2.20 1.65
N CYS A 47 4.13 2.44 0.82
CA CYS A 47 4.16 2.04 -0.59
C CYS A 47 4.06 3.23 -1.54
N THR A 48 4.63 3.08 -2.72
CA THR A 48 4.71 4.15 -3.72
C THR A 48 3.64 4.02 -4.79
N GLU A 49 3.09 5.15 -5.20
CA GLU A 49 2.10 5.24 -6.26
C GLU A 49 2.68 5.85 -7.53
N SER A 50 2.79 5.01 -8.56
CA SER A 50 3.14 5.43 -9.91
C SER A 50 2.45 4.53 -10.92
N ILE A 51 1.87 5.13 -11.96
CA ILE A 51 1.24 4.39 -13.06
C ILE A 51 2.28 3.89 -14.08
N ALA A 52 3.46 4.49 -14.07
CA ALA A 52 4.52 4.28 -15.06
C ALA A 52 5.69 3.46 -14.51
N GLU A 53 6.00 3.65 -13.23
CA GLU A 53 7.10 2.98 -12.56
C GLU A 53 6.58 1.84 -11.69
N GLU A 54 7.38 0.80 -11.55
CA GLU A 54 7.11 -0.28 -10.61
C GLU A 54 7.03 0.27 -9.18
N GLY A 55 5.95 -0.06 -8.49
CA GLY A 55 5.73 0.30 -7.10
C GLY A 55 6.80 -0.30 -6.20
N ALA A 56 7.06 0.37 -5.10
CA ALA A 56 8.02 -0.05 -4.08
C ALA A 56 7.36 -0.07 -2.71
N ILE A 57 7.86 -0.93 -1.85
CA ILE A 57 7.53 -0.99 -0.43
C ILE A 57 8.79 -0.62 0.34
N ASP A 58 8.77 0.54 0.98
CA ASP A 58 9.85 1.03 1.81
C ASP A 58 9.60 0.68 3.28
N SER A 59 10.65 0.24 3.96
CA SER A 59 10.66 -0.02 5.41
C SER A 59 11.46 1.07 6.11
N TRP A 60 10.92 1.60 7.21
CA TRP A 60 11.50 2.72 7.95
C TRP A 60 11.54 2.40 9.43
N LYS A 61 12.69 2.61 10.08
CA LYS A 61 12.79 2.62 11.54
C LYS A 61 12.31 3.97 12.06
N VAL A 62 11.51 3.94 13.11
CA VAL A 62 10.97 5.13 13.76
C VAL A 62 11.71 5.36 15.08
N ASP A 63 12.27 6.56 15.27
CA ASP A 63 12.76 7.00 16.56
C ASP A 63 11.56 7.43 17.42
N PRO A 64 11.23 6.72 18.52
CA PRO A 64 10.05 7.03 19.33
C PRO A 64 10.16 8.38 20.07
N LYS A 65 11.36 8.95 20.22
CA LYS A 65 11.54 10.24 20.90
C LYS A 65 11.37 11.43 19.96
N SER A 66 11.94 11.31 18.77
CA SER A 66 11.99 12.42 17.79
C SER A 66 11.00 12.28 16.65
N GLY A 67 10.34 11.12 16.50
CA GLY A 67 9.51 10.81 15.34
C GLY A 67 10.29 10.67 14.04
N ARG A 68 11.63 10.71 14.07
CA ARG A 68 12.47 10.63 12.86
C ARG A 68 12.36 9.26 12.23
N LEU A 69 12.19 9.22 10.92
CA LEU A 69 12.23 8.00 10.12
C LEU A 69 13.64 7.79 9.56
N SER A 70 14.13 6.54 9.58
CA SER A 70 15.39 6.15 8.97
C SER A 70 15.16 4.93 8.10
N LYS A 71 15.54 5.00 6.81
CA LYS A 71 15.26 3.94 5.85
C LYS A 71 16.01 2.65 6.22
N LEU A 72 15.29 1.55 6.30
CA LEU A 72 15.82 0.21 6.56
C LEU A 72 16.03 -0.58 5.27
N GLY A 73 15.16 -0.37 4.28
CA GLY A 73 15.21 -1.09 3.02
C GLY A 73 14.07 -0.71 2.09
N SER A 74 14.13 -1.25 0.88
CA SER A 74 13.10 -1.11 -0.14
C SER A 74 13.01 -2.41 -0.92
N CYS A 75 11.79 -2.81 -1.29
CA CYS A 75 11.57 -3.93 -2.19
C CYS A 75 10.55 -3.56 -3.27
N LYS A 76 10.66 -4.19 -4.43
CA LYS A 76 9.74 -4.00 -5.55
C LYS A 76 8.41 -4.68 -5.26
N ALA A 77 7.30 -3.99 -5.50
CA ALA A 77 5.95 -4.48 -5.24
C ALA A 77 5.41 -5.41 -6.35
N GLY A 78 6.11 -5.52 -7.49
CA GLY A 78 5.73 -6.37 -8.62
C GLY A 78 4.48 -5.92 -9.38
N GLY A 79 4.13 -4.64 -9.25
CA GLY A 79 3.03 -3.99 -9.96
C GLY A 79 3.13 -2.48 -9.83
N THR A 80 2.17 -1.74 -10.37
CA THR A 80 2.12 -0.28 -10.42
C THR A 80 0.97 0.26 -9.57
N SER A 81 1.11 1.50 -9.12
CA SER A 81 0.28 2.14 -8.09
C SER A 81 0.00 1.25 -6.89
N THR A 82 1.05 0.89 -6.16
CA THR A 82 0.88 0.18 -4.90
C THR A 82 0.20 1.10 -3.90
N CYS A 83 -1.02 0.75 -3.47
CA CYS A 83 -1.92 1.68 -2.79
C CYS A 83 -2.41 1.21 -1.43
N TYR A 84 -2.08 -0.03 -1.03
CA TYR A 84 -2.51 -0.58 0.24
C TYR A 84 -1.49 -1.59 0.77
N ILE A 85 -1.30 -1.57 2.09
CA ILE A 85 -0.48 -2.51 2.85
C ILE A 85 -1.34 -3.03 4.00
N THR A 86 -1.32 -4.33 4.28
CA THR A 86 -1.70 -4.90 5.58
C THR A 86 -0.66 -5.91 6.06
N LEU A 87 -0.60 -6.14 7.37
CA LEU A 87 0.21 -7.19 7.97
C LEU A 87 -0.70 -8.34 8.38
N ASP A 88 -0.20 -9.56 8.31
CA ASP A 88 -0.88 -10.71 8.91
C ASP A 88 -0.84 -10.65 10.44
N LYS A 89 -1.69 -11.46 11.09
CA LYS A 89 -1.85 -11.44 12.55
C LYS A 89 -0.54 -11.69 13.30
N ALA A 90 0.36 -12.50 12.72
CA ALA A 90 1.65 -12.83 13.31
C ALA A 90 2.78 -11.87 12.89
N CYS A 91 2.48 -10.88 12.04
CA CYS A 91 3.42 -9.95 11.43
C CYS A 91 4.63 -10.64 10.79
N ARG A 92 4.41 -11.82 10.19
CA ARG A 92 5.41 -12.53 9.37
C ARG A 92 5.29 -12.18 7.91
N ASN A 93 4.09 -11.78 7.49
CA ASN A 93 3.76 -11.49 6.12
C ASN A 93 3.11 -10.12 5.98
N MET A 94 3.43 -9.47 4.88
CA MET A 94 2.79 -8.26 4.40
C MET A 94 1.99 -8.59 3.15
N LEU A 95 0.73 -8.18 3.11
CA LEU A 95 -0.09 -8.23 1.91
C LEU A 95 -0.20 -6.83 1.33
N VAL A 96 -0.02 -6.70 0.03
CA VAL A 96 -0.05 -5.42 -0.68
C VAL A 96 -0.97 -5.47 -1.89
N VAL A 97 -1.47 -4.31 -2.30
CA VAL A 97 -2.32 -4.16 -3.48
C VAL A 97 -1.66 -3.22 -4.49
N ASN A 98 -1.58 -3.67 -5.73
CA ASN A 98 -1.15 -2.85 -6.88
C ASN A 98 -2.39 -2.48 -7.71
N TYR A 99 -2.85 -1.24 -7.60
CA TYR A 99 -4.13 -0.79 -8.15
C TYR A 99 -4.23 -0.95 -9.67
N TRP A 100 -3.21 -0.52 -10.42
CA TRP A 100 -3.25 -0.56 -11.89
C TRP A 100 -3.07 -1.95 -12.47
N ASN A 101 -2.56 -2.91 -11.71
CA ASN A 101 -2.53 -4.31 -12.13
C ASN A 101 -3.63 -5.15 -11.45
N GLY A 102 -4.39 -4.57 -10.52
CA GLY A 102 -5.35 -5.29 -9.68
C GLY A 102 -4.74 -6.41 -8.84
N THR A 103 -3.41 -6.54 -8.79
CA THR A 103 -2.73 -7.68 -8.16
C THR A 103 -2.66 -7.55 -6.65
N ILE A 104 -2.59 -8.70 -5.98
CA ILE A 104 -2.37 -8.79 -4.54
C ILE A 104 -1.08 -9.55 -4.32
N GLY A 105 -0.07 -8.90 -3.75
CA GLY A 105 1.22 -9.52 -3.44
C GLY A 105 1.31 -9.91 -1.97
N VAL A 106 1.99 -11.01 -1.67
CA VAL A 106 2.35 -11.42 -0.30
C VAL A 106 3.87 -11.40 -0.19
N PHE A 107 4.39 -10.71 0.81
CA PHE A 107 5.82 -10.52 1.06
C PHE A 107 6.15 -10.99 2.47
N GLY A 108 7.33 -11.60 2.66
CA GLY A 108 7.80 -11.89 4.01
C GLY A 108 8.32 -10.64 4.71
N ILE A 109 8.30 -10.63 6.05
CA ILE A 109 8.96 -9.61 6.87
C ILE A 109 10.15 -10.28 7.58
N ASP A 110 11.33 -9.70 7.42
CA ASP A 110 12.51 -10.17 8.14
C ASP A 110 12.43 -9.73 9.60
N LYS A 111 12.41 -10.71 10.52
CA LYS A 111 12.22 -10.44 11.96
C LYS A 111 13.42 -9.74 12.60
N ALA A 112 14.62 -9.89 12.06
CA ALA A 112 15.83 -9.31 12.64
C ALA A 112 15.96 -7.82 12.33
N SER A 113 15.68 -7.44 11.08
CA SER A 113 15.79 -6.06 10.59
C SER A 113 14.46 -5.28 10.63
N GLY A 114 13.33 -5.99 10.61
CA GLY A 114 12.00 -5.40 10.41
C GLY A 114 11.70 -5.03 8.96
N SER A 115 12.63 -5.25 8.02
CA SER A 115 12.47 -4.92 6.60
C SER A 115 11.58 -5.93 5.88
N VAL A 116 10.90 -5.46 4.83
CA VAL A 116 10.25 -6.35 3.88
C VAL A 116 11.29 -7.14 3.09
N SER A 117 11.02 -8.44 2.93
CA SER A 117 11.86 -9.41 2.22
C SER A 117 11.26 -9.75 0.85
N ALA A 118 11.63 -10.88 0.26
CA ALA A 118 11.15 -11.29 -1.06
C ALA A 118 9.63 -11.51 -1.09
N MET A 119 9.05 -11.24 -2.27
CA MET A 119 7.70 -11.67 -2.61
C MET A 119 7.61 -13.20 -2.54
N ARG A 120 6.58 -13.69 -1.84
CA ARG A 120 6.30 -15.12 -1.67
C ARG A 120 5.29 -15.61 -2.70
N SER A 121 4.26 -14.80 -2.96
CA SER A 121 3.20 -15.12 -3.91
C SER A 121 2.53 -13.85 -4.42
N MET A 122 1.85 -13.97 -5.56
CA MET A 122 1.05 -12.90 -6.13
C MET A 122 -0.19 -13.49 -6.78
N PHE A 123 -1.34 -12.92 -6.46
CA PHE A 123 -2.58 -13.14 -7.20
C PHE A 123 -2.71 -12.08 -8.29
N ASP A 124 -2.96 -12.52 -9.52
CA ASP A 124 -3.20 -11.66 -10.66
C ASP A 124 -4.59 -11.94 -11.26
N PRO A 125 -5.57 -11.03 -11.11
CA PRO A 125 -6.91 -11.24 -11.62
C PRO A 125 -6.98 -11.22 -13.16
N ASN A 126 -5.98 -10.68 -13.85
CA ASN A 126 -5.94 -10.61 -15.31
C ASN A 126 -5.04 -11.69 -15.94
N ASN A 127 -4.47 -12.59 -15.14
CA ASN A 127 -3.65 -13.72 -15.59
C ASN A 127 -2.51 -13.31 -16.54
N GLY A 128 -1.76 -12.25 -16.19
CA GLY A 128 -0.63 -11.73 -16.95
C GLY A 128 -1.00 -10.96 -18.22
N LYS A 129 -2.29 -10.78 -18.52
CA LYS A 129 -2.72 -9.97 -19.67
C LYS A 129 -2.50 -8.48 -19.37
N PRO A 130 -2.19 -7.68 -20.40
CA PRO A 130 -2.08 -6.24 -20.22
C PRO A 130 -3.45 -5.65 -19.86
N MET A 131 -3.45 -4.64 -19.00
CA MET A 131 -4.65 -3.85 -18.72
C MET A 131 -5.01 -2.95 -19.91
N LYS A 132 -6.31 -2.78 -20.13
CA LYS A 132 -6.91 -1.90 -21.14
C LYS A 132 -7.06 -0.47 -20.63
N ALA A 133 -7.40 -0.31 -19.35
CA ALA A 133 -7.54 0.97 -18.67
C ALA A 133 -6.21 1.71 -18.69
N GLN A 134 -6.23 2.99 -19.06
CA GLN A 134 -5.04 3.82 -19.23
C GLN A 134 -5.32 5.24 -18.74
N ALA A 135 -4.43 5.79 -17.91
CA ALA A 135 -4.46 7.20 -17.51
C ALA A 135 -3.48 8.02 -18.36
N LYS A 136 -3.80 8.23 -19.65
CA LYS A 136 -3.01 9.08 -20.56
C LYS A 136 -3.29 10.58 -20.43
N LYS A 137 -4.43 10.93 -19.83
CA LYS A 137 -4.90 12.30 -19.56
C LYS A 137 -5.56 12.32 -18.20
N HIS A 138 -5.87 13.52 -17.68
CA HIS A 138 -6.65 13.65 -16.46
C HIS A 138 -7.98 12.90 -16.61
N VAL A 139 -8.17 11.84 -15.82
CA VAL A 139 -9.42 11.09 -15.75
C VAL A 139 -10.29 11.77 -14.70
N ASN A 140 -11.54 12.09 -15.03
CA ASN A 140 -12.47 12.66 -14.08
C ASN A 140 -12.86 11.59 -13.05
N HIS A 141 -12.45 11.80 -11.79
CA HIS A 141 -12.79 10.93 -10.67
C HIS A 141 -14.05 11.38 -9.90
N SER A 142 -14.54 12.60 -10.14
CA SER A 142 -15.68 13.18 -9.42
C SER A 142 -17.03 12.88 -10.06
N ASN A 143 -17.07 12.58 -11.35
CA ASN A 143 -18.27 12.04 -11.99
C ASN A 143 -18.26 10.50 -11.94
N ASN A 144 -19.43 9.92 -11.66
CA ASN A 144 -19.68 8.47 -11.73
C ASN A 144 -20.68 8.14 -12.85
N ASP A 145 -20.55 8.86 -13.98
CA ASP A 145 -21.35 8.62 -15.17
C ASP A 145 -20.82 7.45 -16.00
N SER A 146 -21.62 6.98 -16.95
CA SER A 146 -21.26 5.82 -17.79
C SER A 146 -19.95 5.97 -18.59
N GLY A 147 -19.52 7.20 -18.88
CA GLY A 147 -18.25 7.45 -19.58
C GLY A 147 -17.07 7.25 -18.63
N SER A 148 -17.13 7.90 -17.47
CA SER A 148 -16.12 7.78 -16.42
C SER A 148 -15.96 6.34 -15.91
N GLN A 149 -17.06 5.58 -15.80
CA GLN A 149 -17.00 4.16 -15.44
C GLN A 149 -16.31 3.32 -16.53
N LYS A 150 -16.66 3.52 -17.81
CA LYS A 150 -15.99 2.81 -18.91
C LYS A 150 -14.49 3.06 -18.96
N GLU A 151 -14.04 4.27 -18.60
CA GLU A 151 -12.62 4.61 -18.55
C GLU A 151 -11.90 3.98 -17.34
N ARG A 152 -12.54 3.99 -16.15
CA ARG A 152 -11.91 3.55 -14.88
C ARG A 152 -12.13 2.09 -14.52
N GLN A 153 -13.13 1.41 -15.07
CA GLN A 153 -13.59 0.09 -14.64
C GLN A 153 -13.62 -0.93 -15.80
N SER A 154 -12.76 -0.74 -16.80
CA SER A 154 -12.63 -1.69 -17.92
C SER A 154 -11.77 -2.92 -17.60
N ASP A 155 -11.06 -2.88 -16.46
CA ASP A 155 -10.22 -3.95 -15.91
C ASP A 155 -10.36 -4.03 -14.38
N PRO A 156 -9.91 -5.13 -13.75
CA PRO A 156 -9.82 -5.23 -12.29
C PRO A 156 -8.91 -4.16 -11.68
N HIS A 157 -9.39 -3.55 -10.60
CA HIS A 157 -8.67 -2.56 -9.80
C HIS A 157 -8.91 -2.84 -8.31
N SER A 158 -8.26 -3.88 -7.80
CA SER A 158 -8.16 -4.11 -6.35
C SER A 158 -7.64 -2.84 -5.67
N HIS A 159 -8.28 -2.42 -4.56
CA HIS A 159 -7.92 -1.15 -3.91
C HIS A 159 -7.53 -1.32 -2.43
N ALA A 160 -7.89 -2.44 -1.82
CA ALA A 160 -7.50 -2.79 -0.46
C ALA A 160 -7.48 -4.31 -0.28
N VAL A 161 -6.76 -4.77 0.74
CA VAL A 161 -6.79 -6.17 1.19
C VAL A 161 -6.91 -6.15 2.71
N VAL A 162 -8.08 -6.55 3.22
CA VAL A 162 -8.41 -6.47 4.64
C VAL A 162 -8.59 -7.88 5.17
N LEU A 163 -7.71 -8.28 6.10
CA LEU A 163 -7.84 -9.56 6.80
C LEU A 163 -8.94 -9.48 7.85
N ASP A 164 -9.68 -10.57 8.05
CA ASP A 164 -10.63 -10.67 9.14
C ASP A 164 -9.91 -10.44 10.48
N PRO A 165 -10.49 -9.65 11.40
CA PRO A 165 -9.79 -9.25 12.62
C PRO A 165 -9.75 -10.36 13.69
N PHE A 166 -10.51 -11.44 13.51
CA PHE A 166 -10.67 -12.47 14.53
C PHE A 166 -9.57 -13.53 14.43
N PHE A 167 -9.47 -14.14 13.25
CA PHE A 167 -8.55 -15.23 12.95
C PHE A 167 -7.44 -14.80 11.98
N GLY A 168 -7.72 -13.85 11.09
CA GLY A 168 -6.78 -13.39 10.07
C GLY A 168 -6.53 -14.43 9.00
N CYS A 169 -7.52 -15.25 8.68
CA CYS A 169 -7.45 -16.33 7.69
C CYS A 169 -8.36 -16.10 6.48
N ILE A 170 -9.16 -15.02 6.49
CA ILE A 170 -9.99 -14.60 5.37
C ILE A 170 -9.58 -13.18 4.97
N ALA A 171 -9.31 -12.97 3.69
CA ALA A 171 -9.03 -11.65 3.12
C ALA A 171 -10.22 -11.17 2.28
N TYR A 172 -10.66 -9.94 2.55
CA TYR A 172 -11.66 -9.21 1.76
C TYR A 172 -10.98 -8.16 0.91
N VAL A 173 -11.27 -8.18 -0.39
CA VAL A 173 -10.58 -7.34 -1.39
C VAL A 173 -11.63 -6.62 -2.24
N PRO A 174 -11.92 -5.35 -1.94
CA PRO A 174 -12.71 -4.51 -2.82
C PRO A 174 -11.99 -4.33 -4.16
N ASP A 175 -12.65 -4.70 -5.24
CA ASP A 175 -12.20 -4.54 -6.61
C ASP A 175 -13.05 -3.45 -7.26
N LEU A 176 -12.50 -2.22 -7.26
CA LEU A 176 -13.17 -1.04 -7.81
C LEU A 176 -13.53 -1.26 -9.27
N GLY A 177 -12.66 -1.94 -10.01
CA GLY A 177 -12.83 -2.18 -11.43
C GLY A 177 -14.02 -3.08 -11.76
N MET A 178 -14.39 -3.96 -10.83
CA MET A 178 -15.38 -5.02 -11.05
C MET A 178 -16.65 -4.85 -10.20
N ASP A 179 -16.75 -3.76 -9.44
CA ASP A 179 -17.86 -3.46 -8.51
C ASP A 179 -18.21 -4.63 -7.58
N LEU A 180 -17.19 -5.29 -7.02
CA LEU A 180 -17.37 -6.45 -6.13
C LEU A 180 -16.34 -6.46 -4.98
N ILE A 181 -16.60 -7.31 -3.99
CA ILE A 181 -15.62 -7.68 -2.97
C ILE A 181 -15.25 -9.14 -3.19
N ARG A 182 -13.97 -9.40 -3.50
CA ARG A 182 -13.44 -10.77 -3.55
C ARG A 182 -13.18 -11.25 -2.14
N GLN A 183 -13.35 -12.54 -1.93
CA GLN A 183 -13.00 -13.21 -0.69
C GLN A 183 -11.94 -14.28 -1.01
N PHE A 184 -10.86 -14.27 -0.23
CA PHE A 184 -9.82 -15.30 -0.31
C PHE A 184 -9.67 -15.96 1.04
N ARG A 185 -9.38 -17.27 1.03
CA ARG A 185 -8.74 -17.90 2.18
C ARG A 185 -7.26 -17.52 2.15
N TYR A 186 -6.79 -16.91 3.22
CA TYR A 186 -5.38 -16.60 3.42
C TYR A 186 -4.73 -17.71 4.23
N ASP A 187 -3.65 -18.26 3.66
CA ASP A 187 -2.74 -19.18 4.35
C ASP A 187 -1.44 -18.42 4.66
N SER A 188 -0.98 -18.51 5.92
CA SER A 188 0.19 -17.78 6.39
C SER A 188 1.52 -18.49 6.11
N GLU A 189 1.45 -19.76 5.71
CA GLU A 189 2.60 -20.63 5.42
C GLU A 189 3.02 -20.58 3.95
#